data_AF-A0A925MKN9-F1
#
_entry.id   AF-A0A925MKN9-F1
#
_cell.length_a   1.000
_cell.length_b   1.000
_cell.length_c   1.000
_cell.angle_alpha   90.00
_cell.angle_beta   90.00
_cell.angle_gamma   90.00
#
_symmetry.space_group_name_H-M   'P 1'
#
loop_
_entity.id
_entity.type
_entity.pdbx_description
1 polymer ?
#
loop_
_entity_poly.entity_id
_entity_poly.type
_entity_poly.pdbx_seq_one_letter_code
_entity_poly.pdbx_strand_id
1 'polypeptide(L)'
;MPDSPLPTEHTETIKQILLQLDWWVALIVVAGIALIQFLFAIWIKGRLEKSIAHEYDKKLEDYRFEIEARRRAENVADYLSRLFADPNARSHELNATAWQLSLWLPAAVYCELAQTVVNEKDLKSYKELLIQVRKVLLKDPEDGLKWDNIIHHIDPKQT
;
A
#
# COMPACT_ATOMS: atom_id res chain seq x y z
N MET A 1 -5.68 7.76 -95.98
CA MET A 1 -6.94 7.31 -95.34
C MET A 1 -6.85 7.79 -93.90
N PRO A 2 -7.73 8.70 -93.46
CA PRO A 2 -7.51 9.47 -92.24
C PRO A 2 -7.81 8.62 -91.01
N ASP A 3 -6.89 8.62 -90.05
CA ASP A 3 -7.08 8.13 -88.70
C ASP A 3 -8.21 8.93 -88.03
N SER A 4 -9.34 8.26 -87.77
CA SER A 4 -10.43 8.85 -87.00
C SER A 4 -9.97 9.03 -85.54
N PRO A 5 -10.03 10.23 -84.95
CA PRO A 5 -9.68 10.42 -83.55
C PRO A 5 -10.66 9.65 -82.65
N LEU A 6 -10.13 8.91 -81.68
CA LEU A 6 -10.90 8.21 -80.66
C LEU A 6 -11.86 9.19 -79.94
N PRO A 7 -13.10 8.78 -79.63
CA PRO A 7 -14.10 9.63 -78.99
C PRO A 7 -13.65 10.08 -77.59
N THR A 8 -13.46 11.39 -77.43
CA THR A 8 -12.97 12.08 -76.22
C THR A 8 -13.88 11.93 -75.00
N GLU A 9 -15.13 11.50 -75.20
CA GLU A 9 -16.11 11.29 -74.13
C GLU A 9 -15.75 10.10 -73.22
N HIS A 10 -15.22 9.02 -73.80
CA HIS A 10 -14.81 7.84 -73.04
C HIS A 10 -13.55 8.11 -72.19
N THR A 11 -12.67 9.02 -72.62
CA THR A 11 -11.48 9.38 -71.84
C THR A 11 -11.81 10.20 -70.60
N GLU A 12 -12.84 11.04 -70.63
CA GLU A 12 -13.23 11.86 -69.48
C GLU A 12 -13.97 11.03 -68.41
N THR A 13 -14.81 10.09 -68.84
CA THR A 13 -15.50 9.16 -67.92
C THR A 13 -14.53 8.25 -67.17
N ILE A 14 -13.51 7.72 -67.84
CA ILE A 14 -12.46 6.89 -67.21
C ILE A 14 -11.67 7.70 -66.17
N LYS A 15 -11.31 8.96 -66.46
CA LYS A 15 -10.62 9.84 -65.51
C LYS A 15 -11.46 10.11 -64.26
N GLN A 16 -12.76 10.36 -64.42
CA GLN A 16 -13.65 10.59 -63.27
C GLN A 16 -13.77 9.37 -62.36
N ILE A 17 -13.83 8.16 -62.93
CA ILE A 17 -13.89 6.90 -62.16
C ILE A 17 -12.57 6.66 -61.41
N LEU A 18 -11.42 6.88 -62.06
CA LEU A 18 -10.11 6.78 -61.42
C LEU A 18 -9.98 7.79 -60.27
N LEU A 19 -10.41 9.03 -60.48
CA LEU A 19 -10.38 10.06 -59.45
C LEU A 19 -11.27 9.69 -58.27
N GLN A 20 -12.48 9.18 -58.51
CA GLN A 20 -13.35 8.71 -57.42
C GLN A 20 -12.72 7.56 -56.62
N LEU A 21 -12.07 6.61 -57.29
CA LEU A 21 -11.42 5.48 -56.63
C LEU A 21 -10.28 5.94 -55.70
N ASP A 22 -9.48 6.92 -56.10
CA ASP A 22 -8.40 7.47 -55.27
C ASP A 22 -8.93 8.11 -53.97
N TRP A 23 -10.06 8.81 -54.04
CA TRP A 23 -10.70 9.40 -52.86
C TRP A 23 -11.22 8.35 -51.89
N TRP A 24 -11.77 7.24 -52.39
CA TRP A 24 -12.21 6.12 -51.54
C TRP A 24 -11.04 5.47 -50.82
N VAL A 25 -9.91 5.27 -51.51
CA VAL A 25 -8.69 4.74 -50.90
C VAL A 25 -8.19 5.68 -49.81
N ALA A 26 -8.15 6.99 -50.06
CA ALA A 26 -7.74 7.98 -49.06
C ALA A 26 -8.65 7.96 -47.82
N LEU A 27 -9.97 7.85 -47.99
CA LEU A 27 -10.93 7.76 -46.89
C LEU A 27 -10.72 6.51 -46.04
N ILE A 28 -10.46 5.35 -46.67
CA ILE A 28 -10.19 4.09 -45.96
C ILE A 28 -8.91 4.20 -45.14
N VAL A 29 -7.86 4.80 -45.70
CA VAL A 29 -6.58 5.01 -44.99
C VAL A 29 -6.79 5.92 -43.77
N VAL A 30 -7.50 7.03 -43.93
CA VAL A 30 -7.79 7.96 -42.82
C VAL A 30 -8.62 7.27 -41.74
N ALA A 31 -9.66 6.51 -42.11
CA ALA A 31 -10.48 5.76 -41.17
C ALA A 31 -9.67 4.67 -40.45
N GLY A 32 -8.77 3.98 -41.16
CA GLY A 32 -7.87 2.98 -40.58
C GLY A 32 -6.91 3.59 -39.56
N ILE A 33 -6.32 4.75 -39.87
CA ILE A 33 -5.45 5.48 -38.94
C ILE A 33 -6.24 5.92 -37.70
N ALA A 34 -7.45 6.46 -37.87
CA ALA A 34 -8.30 6.88 -36.75
C ALA A 34 -8.66 5.69 -35.84
N LEU A 35 -8.97 4.53 -36.41
CA LEU A 35 -9.26 3.31 -35.65
C LEU A 35 -8.03 2.84 -34.87
N ILE A 36 -6.85 2.84 -35.50
CA ILE A 36 -5.59 2.47 -34.84
C ILE A 36 -5.30 3.43 -33.68
N GLN A 37 -5.43 4.75 -33.90
CA GLN A 37 -5.24 5.75 -32.85
C GLN A 37 -6.22 5.55 -31.69
N PHE A 38 -7.48 5.24 -31.98
CA PHE A 38 -8.50 4.96 -30.97
C PHE A 38 -8.16 3.72 -30.14
N LEU A 39 -7.78 2.62 -30.78
CA LEU A 39 -7.37 1.38 -30.10
C LEU A 39 -6.09 1.60 -29.26
N PHE A 40 -5.13 2.37 -29.78
CA PHE A 40 -3.90 2.70 -29.07
C PHE A 40 -4.17 3.55 -27.83
N ALA A 41 -5.09 4.52 -27.91
CA ALA A 41 -5.51 5.33 -26.78
C ALA A 41 -6.18 4.48 -25.68
N ILE A 42 -7.06 3.54 -26.06
CA ILE A 42 -7.69 2.60 -25.10
C ILE A 42 -6.62 1.72 -24.43
N TRP A 43 -5.67 1.20 -25.22
CA TRP A 43 -4.63 0.33 -24.69
C TRP A 43 -3.71 1.06 -23.71
N ILE A 44 -3.26 2.28 -24.05
CA ILE A 44 -2.44 3.11 -23.15
C ILE A 44 -3.22 3.41 -21.87
N LYS A 45 -4.48 3.86 -21.98
CA LYS A 45 -5.30 4.20 -20.82
C LYS A 45 -5.45 3.01 -19.88
N GLY A 46 -5.80 1.83 -20.41
CA GLY A 46 -5.92 0.61 -19.61
C GLY A 46 -4.59 0.17 -18.98
N ARG A 47 -3.46 0.35 -19.68
CA ARG A 47 -2.14 0.02 -19.12
C ARG A 47 -1.75 0.97 -17.99
N LEU A 48 -2.03 2.26 -18.14
CA LEU A 48 -1.76 3.29 -17.14
C LEU A 48 -2.62 3.09 -15.90
N GLU A 49 -3.93 2.88 -16.08
CA GLU A 49 -4.87 2.61 -14.99
C GLU A 49 -4.47 1.37 -14.19
N LYS A 50 -4.05 0.29 -14.86
CA LYS A 50 -3.58 -0.93 -14.17
C LYS A 50 -2.29 -0.69 -13.37
N SER A 51 -1.36 0.11 -13.91
CA SER A 51 -0.12 0.45 -13.20
C SER A 51 -0.41 1.28 -11.95
N ILE A 52 -1.29 2.27 -12.08
CA ILE A 52 -1.71 3.16 -11.00
C ILE A 52 -2.49 2.38 -9.93
N ALA A 53 -3.43 1.53 -10.34
CA ALA A 53 -4.19 0.67 -9.43
C ALA A 53 -3.27 -0.23 -8.60
N HIS A 54 -2.28 -0.87 -9.24
CA HIS A 54 -1.31 -1.69 -8.52
C HIS A 54 -0.50 -0.90 -7.48
N GLU A 55 -0.10 0.33 -7.82
CA GLU A 55 0.63 1.19 -6.88
C GLU A 55 -0.26 1.62 -5.70
N TYR A 56 -1.53 1.94 -5.96
CA TYR A 56 -2.50 2.26 -4.91
C TYR A 56 -2.83 1.05 -4.04
N ASP A 57 -3.02 -0.13 -4.62
CA ASP A 57 -3.26 -1.37 -3.88
C ASP A 57 -2.10 -1.69 -2.95
N LYS A 58 -0.87 -1.56 -3.45
CA LYS A 58 0.34 -1.74 -2.65
C LYS A 58 0.42 -0.71 -1.51
N LYS A 59 0.20 0.57 -1.81
CA LYS A 59 0.18 1.63 -0.79
C LYS A 59 -0.89 1.37 0.27
N LEU A 60 -2.08 0.93 -0.15
CA LEU A 60 -3.18 0.61 0.75
C LEU A 60 -2.84 -0.58 1.63
N GLU A 61 -2.20 -1.61 1.09
CA GLU A 61 -1.70 -2.74 1.86
C GLU A 61 -0.63 -2.31 2.88
N ASP A 62 0.35 -1.50 2.46
CA ASP A 62 1.39 -0.95 3.34
C ASP A 62 0.79 -0.13 4.49
N TYR A 63 -0.21 0.73 4.20
CA TYR A 63 -0.93 1.49 5.22
C TYR A 63 -1.71 0.59 6.19
N ARG A 64 -2.31 -0.50 5.71
CA ARG A 64 -3.02 -1.46 6.58
C ARG A 64 -2.04 -2.16 7.51
N PHE A 65 -0.87 -2.55 7.02
CA PHE A 65 0.19 -3.09 7.86
C PHE A 65 0.67 -2.09 8.91
N GLU A 66 0.80 -0.81 8.55
CA GLU A 66 1.20 0.25 9.49
C GLU A 66 0.13 0.48 10.59
N ILE A 67 -1.15 0.53 10.22
CA ILE A 67 -2.25 0.65 11.18
C ILE A 67 -2.26 -0.55 12.13
N GLU A 68 -2.09 -1.76 11.60
CA GLU A 68 -2.07 -2.97 12.42
C GLU A 68 -0.88 -2.95 13.37
N ALA A 69 0.30 -2.56 12.90
CA ALA A 69 1.49 -2.38 13.72
C ALA A 69 1.25 -1.40 14.89
N ARG A 70 0.62 -0.24 14.63
CA ARG A 70 0.25 0.72 15.68
C ARG A 70 -0.74 0.13 16.68
N ARG A 71 -1.76 -0.59 16.21
CA ARG A 71 -2.72 -1.28 17.07
C ARG A 71 -2.04 -2.35 17.94
N ARG A 72 -1.01 -3.03 17.42
CA ARG A 72 -0.23 -3.99 18.22
C ARG A 72 0.64 -3.31 19.27
N ALA A 73 1.17 -2.12 18.99
CA ALA A 73 1.86 -1.27 19.98
C ALA A 73 0.94 -0.93 21.16
N GLU A 74 -0.30 -0.57 20.85
CA GLU A 74 -1.34 -0.27 21.84
C GLU A 74 -1.58 -1.47 22.76
N ASN A 75 -1.66 -2.70 22.22
CA ASN A 75 -1.82 -3.91 23.03
C ASN A 75 -0.65 -4.15 23.99
N VAL A 76 0.59 -3.85 23.61
CA VAL A 76 1.75 -3.96 24.52
C VAL A 76 1.64 -2.93 25.64
N ALA A 77 1.30 -1.68 25.31
CA ALA A 77 1.14 -0.63 26.31
C ALA A 77 -0.02 -0.91 27.28
N ASP A 78 -1.14 -1.45 26.78
CA ASP A 78 -2.29 -1.87 27.59
C ASP A 78 -1.93 -3.05 28.49
N TYR A 79 -1.18 -4.04 27.99
CA TYR A 79 -0.71 -5.17 28.80
C TYR A 79 0.17 -4.71 29.97
N LEU A 80 1.16 -3.86 29.67
CA LEU A 80 2.09 -3.35 30.68
C LEU A 80 1.39 -2.44 31.69
N SER A 81 0.48 -1.58 31.25
CA SER A 81 -0.24 -0.67 32.16
C SER A 81 -1.12 -1.44 33.15
N ARG A 82 -1.80 -2.51 32.70
CA ARG A 82 -2.62 -3.36 33.56
C ARG A 82 -1.80 -4.13 34.58
N LEU A 83 -0.66 -4.65 34.15
CA LEU A 83 0.27 -5.36 35.03
C LEU A 83 0.77 -4.46 36.17
N PHE A 84 1.00 -3.17 35.87
CA PHE A 84 1.40 -2.18 36.88
C PHE A 84 0.26 -1.68 37.76
N ALA A 85 -0.95 -1.49 37.20
CA ALA A 85 -2.06 -0.84 37.88
C ALA A 85 -2.75 -1.76 38.90
N ASP A 86 -2.78 -3.06 38.66
CA ASP A 86 -3.48 -3.99 39.54
C ASP A 86 -2.74 -5.34 39.68
N PRO A 87 -2.10 -5.61 40.82
CA PRO A 87 -1.49 -6.91 41.08
C PRO A 87 -2.52 -8.06 41.19
N ASN A 88 -3.81 -7.76 41.36
CA ASN A 88 -4.91 -8.72 41.32
C ASN A 88 -5.64 -8.74 39.97
N ALA A 89 -5.05 -8.13 38.93
CA ALA A 89 -5.62 -8.11 37.60
C ALA A 89 -6.03 -9.53 37.15
N ARG A 90 -7.20 -9.62 36.50
CA ARG A 90 -7.79 -10.90 36.07
C ARG A 90 -6.79 -11.69 35.23
N SER A 91 -6.25 -12.76 35.81
CA SER A 91 -5.20 -13.61 35.22
C SER A 91 -5.55 -14.11 33.82
N HIS A 92 -6.84 -14.38 33.56
CA HIS A 92 -7.34 -14.76 32.25
C HIS A 92 -7.11 -13.67 31.18
N GLU A 93 -7.37 -12.40 31.50
CA GLU A 93 -7.22 -11.29 30.55
C GLU A 93 -5.74 -10.99 30.27
N LEU A 94 -4.91 -11.02 31.31
CA LEU A 94 -3.46 -10.86 31.16
C LEU A 94 -2.85 -12.00 30.33
N ASN A 95 -3.24 -13.25 30.59
CA ASN A 95 -2.75 -14.39 29.82
C ASN A 95 -3.20 -14.33 28.36
N ALA A 96 -4.46 -13.97 28.10
CA ALA A 96 -4.96 -13.81 26.74
C ALA A 96 -4.13 -12.78 25.96
N THR A 97 -3.86 -11.61 26.56
CA THR A 97 -3.03 -10.58 25.93
C THR A 97 -1.58 -11.02 25.77
N ALA A 98 -0.98 -11.66 26.79
CA ALA A 98 0.38 -12.18 26.73
C ALA A 98 0.57 -13.22 25.60
N TRP A 99 -0.42 -14.09 25.39
CA TRP A 99 -0.39 -15.07 24.30
C TRP A 99 -0.58 -14.41 22.93
N GLN A 100 -1.46 -13.42 22.81
CA GLN A 100 -1.60 -12.65 21.57
C GLN A 100 -0.28 -11.95 21.20
N LEU A 101 0.41 -11.37 22.19
CA LEU A 101 1.71 -10.75 22.01
C LEU A 101 2.78 -11.76 21.55
N SER A 102 2.75 -13.00 22.07
CA SER A 102 3.71 -14.05 21.71
C SER A 102 3.67 -14.48 20.24
N LEU A 103 2.50 -14.37 19.60
CA LEU A 103 2.32 -14.76 18.20
C LEU A 103 2.82 -13.71 17.22
N TRP A 104 2.91 -12.45 17.65
CA TRP A 104 3.15 -11.30 16.78
C TRP A 104 4.47 -10.58 17.04
N LEU A 105 4.97 -10.60 18.27
CA LEU A 105 6.26 -9.98 18.59
C LEU A 105 7.42 -10.84 18.08
N PRO A 106 8.51 -10.23 17.60
CA PRO A 106 9.75 -10.96 17.35
C PRO A 106 10.20 -11.69 18.61
N ALA A 107 10.71 -12.91 18.45
CA ALA A 107 11.09 -13.78 19.55
C ALA A 107 12.02 -13.08 20.56
N ALA A 108 13.00 -12.30 20.10
CA ALA A 108 13.91 -11.56 20.96
C ALA A 108 13.17 -10.60 21.91
N VAL A 109 12.24 -9.79 21.37
CA VAL A 109 11.47 -8.79 22.13
C VAL A 109 10.49 -9.48 23.09
N TYR A 110 9.84 -10.56 22.65
CA TYR A 110 8.92 -11.30 23.50
C TYR A 110 9.62 -12.00 24.66
N CYS A 111 10.79 -12.61 24.42
CA CYS A 111 11.59 -13.22 25.47
C CYS A 111 12.03 -12.18 26.52
N GLU A 112 12.41 -10.98 26.09
CA GLU A 112 12.75 -9.89 27.01
C GLU A 112 11.54 -9.38 27.80
N LEU A 113 10.36 -9.31 27.17
CA LEU A 113 9.09 -9.02 27.84
C LEU A 113 8.79 -10.05 28.93
N ALA A 114 8.82 -11.33 28.59
CA ALA A 114 8.55 -12.42 29.53
C ALA A 114 9.53 -12.39 30.72
N GLN A 115 10.82 -12.18 30.45
CA GLN A 115 11.82 -12.06 31.52
C GLN A 115 11.64 -10.81 32.38
N THR A 116 11.17 -9.70 31.82
CA THR A 116 10.93 -8.46 32.56
C THR A 116 9.74 -8.59 33.49
N VAL A 117 8.67 -9.25 33.01
CA VAL A 117 7.45 -9.52 33.78
C VAL A 117 7.71 -10.53 34.91
N VAL A 118 8.38 -11.65 34.61
CA VAL A 118 8.62 -12.73 35.60
C VAL A 118 9.56 -12.28 36.73
N ASN A 119 10.50 -11.39 36.45
CA ASN A 119 11.46 -10.91 37.44
C ASN A 119 10.99 -9.66 38.20
N GLU A 120 9.72 -9.23 38.04
CA GLU A 120 9.15 -8.03 38.68
C GLU A 120 10.10 -6.80 38.62
N LYS A 121 10.64 -6.52 37.43
CA LYS A 121 11.68 -5.49 37.28
C LYS A 121 11.14 -4.07 37.48
N ASP A 122 12.03 -3.14 37.78
CA ASP A 122 11.72 -1.71 37.93
C ASP A 122 11.02 -1.07 36.73
N LEU A 123 10.34 0.06 36.98
CA LEU A 123 9.70 0.94 35.98
C LEU A 123 10.59 1.26 34.77
N LYS A 124 11.91 1.35 34.99
CA LYS A 124 12.90 1.57 33.92
C LYS A 124 12.88 0.45 32.88
N SER A 125 12.80 -0.82 33.30
CA SER A 125 12.86 -2.00 32.43
C SER A 125 11.65 -2.06 31.50
N TYR A 126 10.47 -1.65 31.97
CA TYR A 126 9.26 -1.63 31.16
C TYR A 126 9.24 -0.49 30.14
N LYS A 127 9.76 0.68 30.51
CA LYS A 127 9.92 1.82 29.58
C LYS A 127 10.94 1.52 28.49
N GLU A 128 12.04 0.85 28.83
CA GLU A 128 13.02 0.36 27.85
C GLU A 128 12.40 -0.64 26.87
N LEU A 129 11.53 -1.52 27.35
CA LEU A 129 10.82 -2.47 26.49
C LEU A 129 9.83 -1.80 25.53
N LEU A 130 9.10 -0.78 25.99
CA LEU A 130 8.24 0.04 25.12
C LEU A 130 9.07 0.71 24.00
N ILE A 131 10.29 1.16 24.30
CA ILE A 131 11.20 1.72 23.30
C ILE A 131 11.62 0.66 22.28
N GLN A 132 11.98 -0.55 22.71
CA GLN A 132 12.35 -1.62 21.79
C GLN A 132 11.20 -2.01 20.86
N VAL A 133 9.99 -2.15 21.41
CA VAL A 133 8.78 -2.40 20.62
C VAL A 133 8.56 -1.26 19.62
N ARG A 134 8.70 -0.01 20.06
CA ARG A 134 8.60 1.16 19.18
C ARG A 134 9.63 1.16 18.04
N LYS A 135 10.89 0.81 18.30
CA LYS A 135 11.94 0.70 17.28
C LYS A 135 11.60 -0.35 16.22
N VAL A 136 11.10 -1.50 16.64
CA VAL A 136 10.65 -2.57 15.72
C VAL A 136 9.47 -2.11 14.87
N LEU A 137 8.51 -1.41 15.46
CA LEU A 137 7.30 -0.95 14.76
C LEU A 137 7.56 0.21 13.80
N LEU A 138 8.39 1.18 14.20
CA LEU A 138 8.75 2.33 13.38
C LEU A 138 9.84 2.00 12.35
N LYS A 139 10.44 0.80 12.41
CA LYS A 139 11.60 0.39 11.60
C LYS A 139 12.76 1.39 11.68
N ASP A 140 12.84 2.11 12.80
CA ASP A 140 13.86 3.12 13.07
C ASP A 140 14.72 2.67 14.26
N PRO A 141 15.91 2.08 14.00
CA PRO A 141 16.79 1.63 15.07
C PRO A 141 17.41 2.79 15.87
N GLU A 142 17.51 3.98 15.27
CA GLU A 142 18.14 5.18 15.83
C GLU A 142 17.13 6.14 16.47
N ASP A 143 15.94 5.64 16.83
CA ASP A 143 14.96 6.42 17.58
C ASP A 143 15.60 6.94 18.89
N GLY A 144 15.69 8.28 19.00
CA GLY A 144 16.35 9.00 20.08
C GLY A 144 15.54 9.05 21.38
N LEU A 145 14.37 8.39 21.43
CA LEU A 145 13.54 8.31 22.62
C LEU A 145 14.25 7.54 23.74
N LYS A 146 14.36 8.18 24.91
CA LYS A 146 14.92 7.59 26.13
C LYS A 146 13.81 7.31 27.16
N TRP A 147 14.09 6.40 28.10
CA TRP A 147 13.11 5.95 29.10
C TRP A 147 12.61 7.09 30.00
N ASP A 148 13.43 8.10 30.26
CA ASP A 148 13.09 9.30 31.04
C ASP A 148 12.10 10.22 30.32
N ASN A 149 11.97 10.10 28.99
CA ASN A 149 11.00 10.85 28.20
C ASN A 149 9.58 10.24 28.25
N ILE A 150 9.43 9.00 28.73
CA ILE A 150 8.14 8.33 28.82
C ILE A 150 7.46 8.70 30.14
N ILE A 151 6.33 9.40 30.05
CA ILE A 151 5.52 9.80 31.21
C ILE A 151 4.84 8.56 31.80
N HIS A 152 4.89 8.44 33.12
CA HIS A 152 4.18 7.42 33.88
C HIS A 152 3.44 8.11 35.04
N HIS A 153 2.15 7.81 35.19
CA HIS A 153 1.33 8.33 36.28
C HIS A 153 1.14 7.23 37.32
N ILE A 154 1.39 7.55 38.59
CA ILE A 154 1.15 6.63 39.71
C ILE A 154 -0.26 6.93 40.24
N ASP A 155 -1.10 5.90 40.36
CA ASP A 155 -2.44 6.06 40.95
C ASP A 155 -2.29 6.28 42.47
N PRO A 156 -2.91 7.34 43.05
CA PRO A 156 -2.89 7.58 44.50
C PRO A 156 -3.44 6.43 45.36
N LYS A 157 -4.10 5.43 44.77
CA LYS A 157 -4.56 4.23 45.48
C LYS A 157 -3.49 3.16 45.71
N GLN A 158 -2.27 3.35 45.18
CA GLN A 158 -1.16 2.39 45.30
C GLN A 158 -0.09 2.77 46.34
N THR A 159 -0.29 3.83 47.13
CA THR A 159 0.59 4.19 48.29
C THR A 159 0.08 3.65 49.60
#